data_AF-A0A8H4B0P2-F1
#
_entry.id   AF-A0A8H4B0P2-F1
#
_cell.length_a   1.000
_cell.length_b   1.000
_cell.length_c   1.000
_cell.angle_alpha   90.00
_cell.angle_beta   90.00
_cell.angle_gamma   90.00
#
_symmetry.space_group_name_H-M   'P 1'
#
loop_
_entity.id
_entity.type
_entity.pdbx_description
1 polymer ?
#
loop_
_entity_poly.entity_id
_entity_poly.type
_entity_poly.pdbx_seq_one_letter_code
_entity_poly.pdbx_strand_id
1 'polypeptide(L)'
;MSTVKLVGTPVTLWCLDKECMKDFEINIGTDNYLYDLRKLIKEKTRPRFDNFDLCQLILWHVNVDFREISNINDILSDENKLINLINKVEKTFSNIKGKNIRVVIGVPDIESSKRQYSGDNHEEEQSKNVKKIRKYPSPSSFALINNLYDYHNHEQGILIYRPSNCIGILLMLYNSAFSHFKTNFNDEDLPMDKDHYQWTLNCIRTMANIYSGEKSRQEEFRERLEELFIKYVKILVLDKTSNNGCLDLNLHSFNVLYLLIEIKNEIGTVNVIQLLKQPLSMQNFMLKKTNNVGDFIYKEKLFNDPQKLLWKAETKKGQKIIVKFSQKYNDYAHKVCYEIGKAPELFFASNMINGFYMIIMGYVEGQKLYDCDDLDISEYQKIIDDIEVAISHLHSKNIVFADLHDSNILVIKDENKTYHGMLIDFDWAGENDVECYPSFMNPDINWPMGAEDNMKLKKEHDMYWLDVLKKST
;
A
#
# COMPACT_ATOMS: atom_id res chain seq x y z
N MET A 1 -4.42 -11.02 44.16
CA MET A 1 -5.11 -12.31 43.94
C MET A 1 -6.60 -12.06 44.03
N SER A 2 -7.32 -12.15 42.93
CA SER A 2 -8.78 -11.99 42.94
C SER A 2 -9.40 -13.36 43.20
N THR A 3 -9.60 -13.72 44.47
CA THR A 3 -10.22 -14.99 44.89
C THR A 3 -11.60 -15.15 44.29
N VAL A 4 -11.78 -16.16 43.43
CA VAL A 4 -13.10 -16.56 42.92
C VAL A 4 -13.91 -17.13 44.07
N LYS A 5 -15.06 -16.53 44.38
CA LYS A 5 -15.99 -17.05 45.39
C LYS A 5 -16.78 -18.22 44.81
N LEU A 6 -16.91 -19.29 45.58
CA LEU A 6 -17.79 -20.41 45.24
C LEU A 6 -19.25 -19.95 45.37
N VAL A 7 -20.04 -20.14 44.31
CA VAL A 7 -21.47 -19.83 44.28
C VAL A 7 -22.22 -21.12 43.96
N GLY A 8 -23.23 -21.46 44.77
CA GLY A 8 -23.97 -22.71 44.64
C GLY A 8 -23.27 -23.89 45.34
N THR A 9 -23.51 -25.11 44.87
CA THR A 9 -22.95 -26.34 45.46
C THR A 9 -21.51 -26.54 44.98
N PRO A 10 -20.53 -26.80 45.87
CA PRO A 10 -19.17 -27.09 45.44
C PRO A 10 -19.09 -28.39 44.64
N VAL A 11 -18.42 -28.33 43.49
CA VAL A 11 -18.08 -29.49 42.65
C VAL A 11 -16.60 -29.49 42.33
N THR A 12 -16.04 -30.69 42.18
CA THR A 12 -14.65 -30.88 41.78
C THR A 12 -14.59 -31.33 40.33
N LEU A 13 -13.92 -30.56 39.49
CA LEU A 13 -13.69 -30.89 38.09
C LEU A 13 -12.23 -31.36 37.91
N TRP A 14 -12.08 -32.56 37.35
CA TRP A 14 -10.77 -33.05 36.90
C TRP A 14 -10.42 -32.44 35.55
N CYS A 15 -9.31 -31.75 35.52
CA CYS A 15 -8.79 -31.00 34.38
C CYS A 15 -7.51 -31.67 33.87
N LEU A 16 -7.25 -31.60 32.56
CA LEU A 16 -6.05 -32.16 31.93
C LEU A 16 -5.38 -31.12 31.02
N ASP A 17 -4.10 -30.85 31.21
CA ASP A 17 -3.30 -30.08 30.25
C ASP A 17 -2.97 -30.96 29.04
N LYS A 18 -3.43 -30.56 27.84
CA LYS A 18 -3.25 -31.28 26.57
C LYS A 18 -1.78 -31.51 26.22
N GLU A 19 -0.90 -30.55 26.51
CA GLU A 19 0.50 -30.60 26.08
C GLU A 19 1.36 -31.44 27.02
N CYS A 20 1.19 -31.27 28.34
CA CYS A 20 2.02 -31.98 29.30
C CYS A 20 1.38 -33.25 29.89
N MET A 21 0.13 -33.54 29.49
CA MET A 21 -0.65 -34.71 29.92
C MET A 21 -0.72 -34.86 31.45
N LYS A 22 -0.77 -33.74 32.19
CA LYS A 22 -0.93 -33.72 33.65
C LYS A 22 -2.34 -33.34 34.04
N ASP A 23 -2.94 -34.16 34.90
CA ASP A 23 -4.25 -33.91 35.47
C ASP A 23 -4.18 -33.14 36.80
N PHE A 24 -5.22 -32.38 37.09
CA PHE A 24 -5.36 -31.64 38.34
C PHE A 24 -6.83 -31.34 38.65
N GLU A 25 -7.13 -31.08 39.91
CA GLU A 25 -8.48 -30.76 40.38
C GLU A 25 -8.71 -29.25 40.51
N ILE A 26 -9.89 -28.81 40.08
CA ILE A 26 -10.44 -27.47 40.31
C ILE A 26 -11.73 -27.59 41.10
N ASN A 27 -11.80 -26.89 42.23
CA ASN A 27 -13.03 -26.76 43.02
C ASN A 27 -13.76 -25.48 42.60
N ILE A 28 -15.00 -25.62 42.16
CA ILE A 28 -15.85 -24.53 41.67
C ILE A 28 -17.30 -24.76 42.09
N GLY A 29 -18.11 -23.71 42.26
CA GLY A 29 -19.53 -23.84 42.58
C GLY A 29 -20.39 -24.09 41.34
N THR A 30 -21.52 -24.79 41.50
CA THR A 30 -22.46 -25.10 40.40
C THR A 30 -23.03 -23.87 39.70
N ASP A 31 -23.19 -22.77 40.44
CA ASP A 31 -23.73 -21.50 39.94
C ASP A 31 -22.66 -20.54 39.41
N ASN A 32 -21.37 -20.87 39.55
CA ASN A 32 -20.31 -20.09 38.95
C ASN A 32 -20.35 -20.17 37.41
N TYR A 33 -19.82 -19.14 36.76
CA TYR A 33 -19.73 -19.09 35.30
C TYR A 33 -18.49 -19.82 34.80
N LEU A 34 -18.50 -20.26 33.54
CA LEU A 34 -17.30 -20.81 32.89
C LEU A 34 -16.13 -19.79 32.83
N TYR A 35 -16.43 -18.48 32.91
CA TYR A 35 -15.42 -17.45 33.12
C TYR A 35 -14.64 -17.66 34.44
N ASP A 36 -15.33 -17.97 35.54
CA ASP A 36 -14.71 -18.23 36.85
C ASP A 36 -13.83 -19.49 36.80
N LEU A 37 -14.27 -20.52 36.06
CA LEU A 37 -13.50 -21.75 35.83
C LEU A 37 -12.17 -21.47 35.14
N ARG A 38 -12.15 -20.66 34.08
CA ARG A 38 -10.91 -20.28 33.37
C ARG A 38 -9.93 -19.56 34.29
N LYS A 39 -10.44 -18.68 35.15
CA LYS A 39 -9.62 -17.93 36.10
C LYS A 39 -8.99 -18.85 37.16
N LEU A 40 -9.77 -19.79 37.72
CA LEU A 40 -9.28 -20.79 38.66
C LEU A 40 -8.23 -21.72 38.03
N ILE A 41 -8.45 -22.15 36.78
CA ILE A 41 -7.46 -22.94 36.02
C ILE A 41 -6.15 -22.18 35.88
N LYS A 42 -6.20 -20.92 35.43
CA LYS A 42 -4.99 -20.10 35.21
C LYS A 42 -4.24 -19.83 36.52
N GLU A 43 -4.96 -19.63 37.63
CA GLU A 43 -4.35 -19.45 38.96
C GLU A 43 -3.69 -20.74 39.48
N LYS A 44 -4.36 -21.89 39.31
CA LYS A 44 -3.86 -23.21 39.78
C LYS A 44 -2.63 -23.69 39.01
N THR A 45 -2.51 -23.30 37.75
CA THR A 45 -1.47 -23.78 36.82
C THR A 45 -0.31 -22.80 36.67
N ARG A 46 -0.23 -21.72 37.46
CA ARG A 46 0.87 -20.77 37.37
C ARG A 46 2.25 -21.43 37.54
N PRO A 47 3.27 -21.02 36.76
CA PRO A 47 3.24 -19.94 35.75
C PRO A 47 2.84 -20.40 34.34
N ARG A 48 2.41 -21.66 34.16
CA ARG A 48 2.27 -22.33 32.84
C ARG A 48 1.49 -21.53 31.81
N PHE A 49 0.35 -20.96 32.21
CA PHE A 49 -0.55 -20.22 31.32
C PHE A 49 -0.53 -18.70 31.54
N ASP A 50 0.44 -18.16 32.30
CA ASP A 50 0.44 -16.73 32.64
C ASP A 50 0.52 -15.82 31.39
N ASN A 51 1.26 -16.24 30.37
CA ASN A 51 1.47 -15.53 29.10
C ASN A 51 0.26 -15.55 28.14
N PHE A 52 -0.79 -16.31 28.44
CA PHE A 52 -1.99 -16.37 27.59
C PHE A 52 -3.14 -15.63 28.26
N ASP A 53 -3.79 -14.72 27.55
CA ASP A 53 -5.01 -14.10 28.07
C ASP A 53 -6.08 -15.15 28.37
N LEU A 54 -6.98 -14.86 29.32
CA LEU A 54 -8.04 -15.79 29.73
C LEU A 54 -8.91 -16.27 28.56
N CYS A 55 -9.10 -15.43 27.54
CA CYS A 55 -9.87 -15.75 26.34
C CYS A 55 -9.08 -16.61 25.33
N GLN A 56 -7.75 -16.63 25.40
CA GLN A 56 -6.88 -17.40 24.49
C GLN A 56 -6.76 -18.87 24.89
N LEU A 57 -7.07 -19.22 26.15
CA LEU A 57 -7.13 -20.62 26.58
C LEU A 57 -8.29 -21.34 25.87
N ILE A 58 -8.00 -22.52 25.32
CA ILE A 58 -9.01 -23.38 24.69
C ILE A 58 -9.37 -24.46 25.69
N LEU A 59 -10.66 -24.51 26.04
CA LEU A 59 -11.19 -25.50 26.97
C LEU A 59 -12.17 -26.39 26.22
N TRP A 60 -11.98 -27.70 26.32
CA TRP A 60 -12.91 -28.69 25.78
C TRP A 60 -13.62 -29.43 26.90
N HIS A 61 -14.92 -29.67 26.74
CA HIS A 61 -15.71 -30.51 27.62
C HIS A 61 -15.62 -31.98 27.19
N VAL A 62 -15.17 -32.82 28.11
CA VAL A 62 -15.03 -34.27 27.91
C VAL A 62 -15.58 -35.02 29.12
N ASN A 63 -15.72 -36.34 29.01
CA ASN A 63 -16.03 -37.19 30.15
C ASN A 63 -15.40 -38.57 29.93
N VAL A 64 -14.11 -38.68 30.20
CA VAL A 64 -13.30 -39.87 29.88
C VAL A 64 -12.42 -40.23 31.08
N ASP A 65 -12.25 -41.52 31.38
CA ASP A 65 -11.23 -41.95 32.35
C ASP A 65 -9.85 -41.68 31.75
N PHE A 66 -8.95 -41.04 32.50
CA PHE A 66 -7.60 -40.71 32.03
C PHE A 66 -6.84 -41.93 31.48
N ARG A 67 -7.11 -43.12 32.02
CA ARG A 67 -6.45 -44.38 31.61
C ARG A 67 -6.94 -44.91 30.26
N GLU A 68 -8.09 -44.44 29.76
CA GLU A 68 -8.67 -44.83 28.49
C GLU A 68 -8.25 -43.92 27.34
N ILE A 69 -7.54 -42.82 27.62
CA ILE A 69 -7.07 -41.87 26.61
C ILE A 69 -5.80 -42.43 25.93
N SER A 70 -5.96 -43.03 24.75
CA SER A 70 -4.83 -43.48 23.91
C SER A 70 -4.22 -42.33 23.10
N ASN A 71 -5.06 -41.47 22.51
CA ASN A 71 -4.68 -40.26 21.80
C ASN A 71 -5.68 -39.14 22.13
N ILE A 72 -5.19 -38.04 22.70
CA ILE A 72 -6.04 -36.94 23.16
C ILE A 72 -6.74 -36.23 22.00
N ASN A 73 -6.16 -36.21 20.79
CA ASN A 73 -6.77 -35.53 19.65
C ASN A 73 -8.06 -36.23 19.15
N ASP A 74 -8.26 -37.51 19.48
CA ASP A 74 -9.45 -38.27 19.06
C ASP A 74 -10.71 -37.86 19.84
N ILE A 75 -10.54 -37.21 21.01
CA ILE A 75 -11.64 -36.78 21.89
C ILE A 75 -11.89 -35.26 21.87
N LEU A 76 -11.16 -34.51 21.04
CA LEU A 76 -11.27 -33.06 20.92
C LEU A 76 -11.83 -32.66 19.56
N SER A 77 -12.87 -31.83 19.54
CA SER A 77 -13.45 -31.26 18.32
C SER A 77 -13.86 -29.81 18.55
N ASP A 78 -14.33 -29.11 17.51
CA ASP A 78 -14.90 -27.77 17.69
C ASP A 78 -16.24 -27.80 18.42
N GLU A 79 -16.98 -28.92 18.33
CA GLU A 79 -18.31 -29.07 18.90
C GLU A 79 -18.30 -29.16 20.43
N ASN A 80 -17.24 -29.72 21.02
CA ASN A 80 -17.11 -29.83 22.47
C ASN A 80 -16.28 -28.69 23.11
N LYS A 81 -16.00 -27.61 22.37
CA LYS A 81 -15.35 -26.41 22.92
C LYS A 81 -16.28 -25.60 23.83
N LEU A 82 -15.74 -25.17 24.98
CA LEU A 82 -16.40 -24.29 25.93
C LEU A 82 -16.22 -22.81 25.54
N ILE A 83 -17.02 -22.38 24.56
CA ILE A 83 -16.95 -21.04 23.95
C ILE A 83 -17.78 -20.01 24.72
N ASN A 84 -18.98 -20.37 25.19
CA ASN A 84 -19.88 -19.43 25.86
C ASN A 84 -19.56 -19.32 27.37
N LEU A 85 -18.83 -18.26 27.74
CA LEU A 85 -18.34 -18.04 29.11
C LEU A 85 -19.42 -17.66 30.12
N ILE A 86 -20.63 -17.32 29.66
CA ILE A 86 -21.79 -16.93 30.50
C ILE A 86 -22.61 -18.18 30.90
N ASN A 87 -22.27 -19.35 30.37
CA ASN A 87 -22.88 -20.60 30.86
C ASN A 87 -22.43 -20.89 32.30
N LYS A 88 -23.36 -21.40 33.11
CA LYS A 88 -23.08 -21.90 34.45
C LYS A 88 -22.46 -23.29 34.40
N VAL A 89 -21.64 -23.61 35.41
CA VAL A 89 -21.01 -24.92 35.57
C VAL A 89 -22.04 -26.06 35.54
N GLU A 90 -23.15 -25.96 36.27
CA GLU A 90 -24.19 -27.01 36.30
C GLU A 90 -24.82 -27.33 34.94
N LYS A 91 -24.95 -26.31 34.08
CA LYS A 91 -25.57 -26.45 32.76
C LYS A 91 -24.61 -27.16 31.79
N THR A 92 -23.31 -27.00 32.02
CA THR A 92 -22.24 -27.54 31.18
C THR A 92 -21.82 -28.93 31.61
N PHE A 93 -21.70 -29.18 32.92
CA PHE A 93 -21.19 -30.44 33.47
C PHE A 93 -22.31 -31.16 34.23
N SER A 94 -22.85 -32.22 33.64
CA SER A 94 -23.83 -33.10 34.30
C SER A 94 -23.17 -34.38 34.80
N ASN A 95 -23.76 -35.01 35.83
CA ASN A 95 -23.30 -36.30 36.39
C ASN A 95 -21.81 -36.32 36.76
N ILE A 96 -21.35 -35.30 37.49
CA ILE A 96 -19.98 -35.21 38.03
C ILE A 96 -19.83 -36.27 39.14
N LYS A 97 -19.45 -37.49 38.75
CA LYS A 97 -19.10 -38.60 39.63
C LYS A 97 -17.82 -39.27 39.10
N GLY A 98 -16.98 -39.76 40.00
CA GLY A 98 -15.72 -40.41 39.66
C GLY A 98 -14.56 -39.45 39.34
N LYS A 99 -13.46 -39.99 38.81
CA LYS A 99 -12.22 -39.25 38.50
C LYS A 99 -12.02 -39.01 37.00
N ASN A 100 -13.10 -39.07 36.22
CA ASN A 100 -13.03 -38.83 34.78
C ASN A 100 -12.62 -37.38 34.52
N ILE A 101 -11.73 -37.17 33.56
CA ILE A 101 -11.36 -35.86 33.04
C ILE A 101 -12.63 -35.22 32.48
N ARG A 102 -12.90 -33.99 32.93
CA ARG A 102 -14.06 -33.18 32.54
C ARG A 102 -13.69 -32.03 31.62
N VAL A 103 -12.47 -31.52 31.78
CA VAL A 103 -11.96 -30.39 30.99
C VAL A 103 -10.58 -30.73 30.47
N VAL A 104 -10.39 -30.62 29.15
CA VAL A 104 -9.04 -30.58 28.56
C VAL A 104 -8.71 -29.13 28.28
N ILE A 105 -7.51 -28.71 28.68
CA ILE A 105 -6.97 -27.37 28.46
C ILE A 105 -5.93 -27.45 27.38
N GLY A 106 -6.07 -26.63 26.36
CA GLY A 106 -5.01 -26.37 25.40
C GLY A 106 -4.79 -24.88 25.26
N VAL A 107 -3.65 -24.58 24.66
CA VAL A 107 -3.36 -23.28 24.09
C VAL A 107 -3.51 -23.42 22.57
N PRO A 108 -3.66 -22.31 21.83
CA PRO A 108 -3.58 -22.36 20.37
C PRO A 108 -2.27 -23.05 19.98
N ASP A 109 -2.29 -24.04 19.08
CA ASP A 109 -1.09 -24.83 18.74
C ASP A 109 0.05 -23.87 18.31
N ILE A 110 1.10 -23.82 19.12
CA ILE A 110 2.35 -23.10 18.84
C ILE A 110 3.37 -24.07 18.22
N GLU A 111 2.92 -25.00 17.38
CA GLU A 111 3.82 -25.71 16.46
C GLU A 111 3.68 -25.11 15.06
N SER A 112 4.61 -24.19 14.81
CA SER A 112 4.90 -23.35 13.61
C SER A 112 4.98 -21.85 13.93
N SER A 113 4.96 -21.47 15.21
CA SER A 113 5.20 -20.10 15.64
C SER A 113 6.14 -19.96 16.85
N LYS A 114 7.17 -20.82 16.96
CA LYS A 114 8.49 -20.27 17.34
C LYS A 114 9.02 -19.48 16.15
N ARG A 115 8.36 -18.35 15.88
CA ARG A 115 8.98 -17.27 15.12
C ARG A 115 10.00 -16.68 16.06
N GLN A 116 11.25 -17.17 15.98
CA GLN A 116 12.37 -16.26 16.13
C GLN A 116 12.17 -15.22 15.03
N TYR A 117 11.39 -14.19 15.35
CA TYR A 117 11.56 -12.92 14.68
C TYR A 117 12.87 -12.39 15.25
N SER A 118 13.98 -12.78 14.63
CA SER A 118 15.12 -11.88 14.58
C SER A 118 14.57 -10.58 14.00
N GLY A 119 14.49 -9.55 14.84
CA GLY A 119 13.99 -8.22 14.45
C GLY A 119 14.74 -7.62 13.26
N ASP A 120 15.86 -8.21 12.87
CA ASP A 120 16.79 -7.67 11.88
C ASP A 120 16.44 -7.99 10.41
N ASN A 121 15.41 -8.81 10.11
CA ASN A 121 15.17 -9.26 8.72
C ASN A 121 13.76 -9.01 8.18
N HIS A 122 12.93 -8.29 8.93
CA HIS A 122 11.53 -8.04 8.56
C HIS A 122 11.38 -7.04 7.41
N GLU A 123 12.17 -5.97 7.43
CA GLU A 123 12.17 -4.95 6.38
C GLU A 123 12.78 -5.48 5.07
N GLU A 124 13.78 -6.36 5.16
CA GLU A 124 14.44 -6.96 4.01
C GLU A 124 13.52 -7.96 3.28
N GLU A 125 12.84 -8.84 4.03
CA GLU A 125 11.82 -9.75 3.48
C GLU A 125 10.58 -9.00 2.98
N GLN A 126 10.14 -7.95 3.68
CA GLN A 126 9.06 -7.09 3.21
C GLN A 126 9.45 -6.39 1.90
N SER A 127 10.67 -5.88 1.78
CA SER A 127 11.19 -5.24 0.57
C SER A 127 11.29 -6.22 -0.61
N LYS A 128 11.72 -7.46 -0.36
CA LYS A 128 11.72 -8.55 -1.35
C LYS A 128 10.30 -8.89 -1.83
N ASN A 129 9.32 -8.92 -0.92
CA ASN A 129 7.93 -9.21 -1.26
C ASN A 129 7.23 -8.04 -1.98
N VAL A 130 7.55 -6.78 -1.65
CA VAL A 130 7.08 -5.60 -2.41
C VAL A 130 7.58 -5.63 -3.85
N LYS A 131 8.86 -5.97 -4.08
CA LYS A 131 9.44 -6.11 -5.42
C LYS A 131 8.72 -7.20 -6.25
N LYS A 132 8.25 -8.28 -5.62
CA LYS A 132 7.46 -9.34 -6.28
C LYS A 132 6.01 -8.89 -6.55
N ILE A 133 5.34 -8.28 -5.57
CA ILE A 133 3.97 -7.76 -5.70
C ILE A 133 3.84 -6.75 -6.84
N ARG A 134 4.83 -5.87 -7.03
CA ARG A 134 4.81 -4.87 -8.13
C ARG A 134 4.80 -5.50 -9.53
N LYS A 135 5.13 -6.79 -9.66
CA LYS A 135 5.08 -7.54 -10.92
C LYS A 135 3.72 -8.21 -11.15
N TYR A 136 2.82 -8.19 -10.16
CA TYR A 136 1.50 -8.80 -10.30
C TYR A 136 0.61 -7.94 -11.21
N PRO A 137 -0.32 -8.56 -11.95
CA PRO A 137 -1.35 -7.82 -12.67
C PRO A 137 -2.24 -7.08 -11.68
N SER A 138 -3.03 -6.11 -12.20
CA SER A 138 -3.92 -5.31 -11.36
C SER A 138 -4.81 -6.19 -10.46
N PRO A 139 -5.20 -5.73 -9.25
CA PRO A 139 -5.98 -6.56 -8.31
C PRO A 139 -7.24 -7.18 -8.91
N SER A 140 -7.89 -6.47 -9.84
CA SER A 140 -9.07 -6.95 -10.57
C SER A 140 -8.76 -8.06 -11.57
N SER A 141 -7.60 -8.00 -12.24
CA SER A 141 -7.14 -9.04 -13.16
C SER A 141 -6.58 -10.24 -12.40
N PHE A 142 -5.86 -10.00 -11.30
CA PHE A 142 -5.33 -11.04 -10.43
C PHE A 142 -6.45 -11.86 -9.76
N ALA A 143 -7.56 -11.22 -9.37
CA ALA A 143 -8.69 -11.87 -8.73
C ALA A 143 -9.55 -12.75 -9.67
N LEU A 144 -9.27 -12.79 -10.98
CA LEU A 144 -9.94 -13.71 -11.89
C LEU A 144 -9.53 -15.15 -11.57
N ILE A 145 -10.50 -16.06 -11.46
CA ILE A 145 -10.30 -17.46 -11.05
C ILE A 145 -9.18 -18.16 -11.82
N ASN A 146 -9.13 -17.98 -13.15
CA ASN A 146 -8.12 -18.61 -14.00
C ASN A 146 -6.71 -18.09 -13.68
N ASN A 147 -6.56 -16.77 -13.55
CA ASN A 147 -5.29 -16.15 -13.22
C ASN A 147 -4.84 -16.55 -11.80
N LEU A 148 -5.76 -16.53 -10.84
CA LEU A 148 -5.49 -16.96 -9.47
C LEU A 148 -4.98 -18.41 -9.42
N TYR A 149 -5.58 -19.30 -10.23
CA TYR A 149 -5.17 -20.70 -10.37
C TYR A 149 -3.77 -20.83 -10.97
N ASP A 150 -3.49 -20.11 -12.05
CA ASP A 150 -2.20 -20.14 -12.74
C ASP A 150 -1.07 -19.62 -11.83
N TYR A 151 -1.30 -18.50 -11.13
CA TYR A 151 -0.34 -17.95 -10.17
C TYR A 151 -0.12 -18.88 -8.97
N HIS A 152 -1.17 -19.56 -8.49
CA HIS A 152 -1.03 -20.53 -7.39
C HIS A 152 -0.18 -21.74 -7.75
N ASN A 153 -0.19 -22.14 -9.04
CA ASN A 153 0.53 -23.33 -9.52
C ASN A 153 1.95 -23.04 -10.02
N HIS A 154 2.23 -21.81 -10.52
CA HIS A 154 3.51 -21.47 -11.14
C HIS A 154 4.45 -20.60 -10.28
N GLU A 155 3.94 -19.73 -9.41
CA GLU A 155 4.74 -18.96 -8.46
C GLU A 155 4.33 -19.39 -7.04
N GLN A 156 5.29 -19.77 -6.20
CA GLN A 156 5.06 -20.36 -4.88
C GLN A 156 4.48 -19.38 -3.82
N GLY A 157 3.36 -18.72 -4.12
CA GLY A 157 2.53 -18.04 -3.13
C GLY A 157 1.85 -16.76 -3.62
N ILE A 158 0.61 -16.59 -3.16
CA ILE A 158 -0.10 -15.32 -3.12
C ILE A 158 0.46 -14.50 -1.93
N LEU A 159 1.07 -13.36 -2.23
CA LEU A 159 1.74 -12.46 -1.28
C LEU A 159 0.78 -11.66 -0.36
N ILE A 160 -0.23 -12.36 0.15
CA ILE A 160 -1.22 -11.97 1.16
C ILE A 160 -1.19 -12.96 2.34
N TYR A 161 0.00 -13.45 2.70
CA TYR A 161 0.20 -14.54 3.66
C TYR A 161 -0.24 -15.94 3.18
N ARG A 162 -0.13 -16.26 1.88
CA ARG A 162 -0.41 -17.61 1.36
C ARG A 162 0.65 -18.11 0.37
N PRO A 163 1.60 -18.99 0.74
CA PRO A 163 1.71 -19.66 2.03
C PRO A 163 2.14 -18.70 3.15
N SER A 164 2.09 -19.19 4.38
CA SER A 164 2.33 -18.41 5.62
C SER A 164 3.72 -17.75 5.72
N ASN A 165 4.66 -18.16 4.87
CA ASN A 165 5.99 -17.56 4.70
C ASN A 165 5.98 -16.29 3.82
N CYS A 166 4.89 -16.00 3.10
CA CYS A 166 4.72 -14.79 2.30
C CYS A 166 4.27 -13.61 3.17
N ILE A 167 5.19 -13.02 3.93
CA ILE A 167 4.92 -11.84 4.77
C ILE A 167 4.75 -10.61 3.88
N GLY A 168 3.51 -10.13 3.73
CA GLY A 168 3.20 -8.89 3.04
C GLY A 168 2.03 -8.18 3.71
N ILE A 169 2.17 -6.88 3.96
CA ILE A 169 1.05 -6.00 4.25
C ILE A 169 0.00 -6.15 3.11
N LEU A 170 -1.30 -6.08 3.39
CA LEU A 170 -2.32 -6.19 2.34
C LEU A 170 -1.99 -5.21 1.20
N LEU A 171 -2.12 -5.66 -0.06
CA LEU A 171 -1.77 -4.91 -1.28
C LEU A 171 -2.23 -3.44 -1.29
N MET A 172 -3.35 -3.15 -0.61
CA MET A 172 -3.95 -1.81 -0.51
C MET A 172 -3.18 -0.86 0.41
N LEU A 173 -2.57 -1.36 1.48
CA LEU A 173 -1.89 -0.57 2.51
C LEU A 173 -0.50 -0.05 2.08
N TYR A 174 -0.03 -0.41 0.88
CA TYR A 174 1.19 0.15 0.29
C TYR A 174 0.97 1.50 -0.41
N ASN A 175 -0.28 2.01 -0.46
CA ASN A 175 -0.53 3.38 -0.87
C ASN A 175 -0.19 4.32 0.31
N SER A 176 0.58 5.39 0.05
CA SER A 176 0.98 6.37 1.06
C SER A 176 -0.21 7.01 1.77
N ALA A 177 -1.41 7.02 1.18
CA ALA A 177 -2.65 7.43 1.83
C ALA A 177 -2.95 6.64 3.12
N PHE A 178 -2.61 5.34 3.18
CA PHE A 178 -2.81 4.54 4.38
C PHE A 178 -1.72 4.74 5.43
N SER A 179 -0.51 5.12 5.00
CA SER A 179 0.53 5.59 5.93
C SER A 179 0.08 6.87 6.61
N HIS A 180 -0.39 7.85 5.82
CA HIS A 180 -0.99 9.08 6.37
C HIS A 180 -2.20 8.78 7.26
N PHE A 181 -3.09 7.87 6.85
CA PHE A 181 -4.20 7.45 7.72
C PHE A 181 -3.71 6.88 9.05
N LYS A 182 -2.70 6.00 9.04
CA LYS A 182 -2.15 5.42 10.26
C LYS A 182 -1.47 6.48 11.14
N THR A 183 -0.71 7.39 10.54
CA THR A 183 -0.09 8.52 11.25
C THR A 183 -1.16 9.39 11.89
N ASN A 184 -2.15 9.82 11.11
CA ASN A 184 -3.26 10.65 11.57
C ASN A 184 -4.15 9.94 12.61
N PHE A 185 -4.34 8.63 12.51
CA PHE A 185 -5.10 7.84 13.48
C PHE A 185 -4.43 7.78 14.86
N ASN A 186 -3.08 7.80 14.90
CA ASN A 186 -2.33 7.79 16.14
C ASN A 186 -1.99 9.21 16.65
N ASP A 187 -2.38 10.24 15.92
CA ASP A 187 -2.21 11.63 16.31
C ASP A 187 -3.45 12.07 17.11
N GLU A 188 -3.35 12.03 18.44
CA GLU A 188 -4.43 12.42 19.36
C GLU A 188 -4.76 13.92 19.29
N ASP A 189 -3.84 14.73 18.76
CA ASP A 189 -3.98 16.18 18.64
C ASP A 189 -4.44 16.61 17.23
N LEU A 190 -4.72 15.65 16.33
CA LEU A 190 -5.11 15.94 14.96
C LEU A 190 -6.37 16.81 14.93
N PRO A 191 -6.29 18.05 14.40
CA PRO A 191 -7.43 18.95 14.37
C PRO A 191 -8.47 18.42 13.38
N MET A 192 -9.58 17.91 13.92
CA MET A 192 -10.70 17.44 13.11
C MET A 192 -11.71 18.55 12.94
N ASP A 193 -11.90 19.00 11.70
CA ASP A 193 -12.91 19.98 11.38
C ASP A 193 -14.33 19.45 11.72
N LYS A 194 -15.09 20.27 12.45
CA LYS A 194 -16.39 19.88 13.01
C LYS A 194 -17.39 19.56 11.89
N ASP A 195 -17.31 20.29 10.79
CA ASP A 195 -18.19 20.10 9.64
C ASP A 195 -17.84 18.80 8.90
N HIS A 196 -16.55 18.51 8.70
CA HIS A 196 -16.10 17.21 8.17
C HIS A 196 -16.49 16.02 9.05
N TYR A 197 -16.40 16.15 10.38
CA TYR A 197 -16.83 15.08 11.29
C TYR A 197 -18.34 14.82 11.19
N GLN A 198 -19.13 15.90 11.20
CA GLN A 198 -20.58 15.80 11.08
C GLN A 198 -21.01 15.22 9.73
N TRP A 199 -20.36 15.63 8.64
CA TRP A 199 -20.56 15.05 7.32
C TRP A 199 -20.23 13.56 7.32
N THR A 200 -19.10 13.15 7.90
CA THR A 200 -18.66 11.76 7.95
C THR A 200 -19.67 10.87 8.67
N LEU A 201 -20.15 11.29 9.85
CA LEU A 201 -21.17 10.55 10.61
C LEU A 201 -22.49 10.43 9.84
N ASN A 202 -22.90 11.51 9.16
CA ASN A 202 -24.11 11.50 8.35
C ASN A 202 -23.96 10.56 7.16
N CYS A 203 -22.82 10.63 6.46
CA CYS A 203 -22.50 9.77 5.33
C CYS A 203 -22.52 8.28 5.76
N ILE A 204 -21.89 7.91 6.87
CA ILE A 204 -21.92 6.54 7.40
C ILE A 204 -23.36 6.07 7.66
N ARG A 205 -24.17 6.89 8.34
CA ARG A 205 -25.58 6.55 8.65
C ARG A 205 -26.41 6.39 7.39
N THR A 206 -26.27 7.31 6.44
CA THR A 206 -26.95 7.25 5.16
C THR A 206 -26.55 5.99 4.41
N MET A 207 -25.25 5.70 4.28
CA MET A 207 -24.77 4.54 3.54
C MET A 207 -25.13 3.20 4.19
N ALA A 208 -25.43 3.18 5.49
CA ALA A 208 -25.92 2.00 6.21
C ALA A 208 -27.41 1.67 5.97
N ASN A 209 -28.18 2.54 5.31
CA ASN A 209 -29.58 2.28 5.00
C ASN A 209 -29.75 1.14 3.98
N ILE A 210 -30.95 0.55 3.97
CA ILE A 210 -31.34 -0.44 2.95
C ILE A 210 -31.88 0.30 1.73
N TYR A 211 -31.25 0.06 0.57
CA TYR A 211 -31.64 0.67 -0.70
C TYR A 211 -32.36 -0.35 -1.58
N SER A 212 -33.28 0.15 -2.43
CA SER A 212 -34.01 -0.67 -3.40
C SER A 212 -33.13 -1.29 -4.48
N GLY A 213 -31.92 -0.76 -4.70
CA GLY A 213 -30.93 -1.31 -5.64
C GLY A 213 -29.64 -0.51 -5.69
N GLU A 214 -28.69 -0.97 -6.51
CA GLU A 214 -27.38 -0.33 -6.67
C GLU A 214 -27.49 1.13 -7.10
N LYS A 215 -28.38 1.41 -8.06
CA LYS A 215 -28.55 2.75 -8.62
C LYS A 215 -29.01 3.77 -7.56
N SER A 216 -29.98 3.41 -6.71
CA SER A 216 -30.46 4.31 -5.65
C SER A 216 -29.41 4.57 -4.58
N ARG A 217 -28.61 3.55 -4.22
CA ARG A 217 -27.46 3.76 -3.31
C ARG A 217 -26.36 4.63 -3.94
N GLN A 218 -26.07 4.44 -5.23
CA GLN A 218 -25.08 5.25 -5.95
C GLN A 218 -25.50 6.72 -6.03
N GLU A 219 -26.79 6.98 -6.22
CA GLU A 219 -27.36 8.33 -6.25
C GLU A 219 -27.22 9.01 -4.89
N GLU A 220 -27.59 8.32 -3.81
CA GLU A 220 -27.45 8.86 -2.45
C GLU A 220 -25.98 9.14 -2.08
N PHE A 221 -25.06 8.24 -2.45
CA PHE A 221 -23.64 8.46 -2.18
C PHE A 221 -23.07 9.63 -3.00
N ARG A 222 -23.55 9.81 -4.23
CA ARG A 222 -23.16 10.95 -5.07
C ARG A 222 -23.55 12.27 -4.42
N GLU A 223 -24.77 12.40 -3.92
CA GLU A 223 -25.23 13.61 -3.24
C GLU A 223 -24.32 13.95 -2.04
N ARG A 224 -23.94 12.95 -1.24
CA ARG A 224 -23.00 13.16 -0.14
C ARG A 224 -21.62 13.62 -0.62
N LEU A 225 -21.12 13.10 -1.73
CA LEU A 225 -19.87 13.59 -2.34
C LEU A 225 -20.01 15.03 -2.85
N GLU A 226 -21.16 15.40 -3.42
CA GLU A 226 -21.42 16.79 -3.85
C GLU A 226 -21.42 17.77 -2.67
N GLU A 227 -21.97 17.35 -1.53
CA GLU A 227 -21.89 18.10 -0.27
C GLU A 227 -20.46 18.22 0.24
N LEU A 228 -19.69 17.12 0.23
CA LEU A 228 -18.30 17.10 0.71
C LEU A 228 -17.40 18.03 -0.11
N PHE A 229 -17.51 17.95 -1.43
CA PHE A 229 -16.65 18.73 -2.33
C PHE A 229 -17.22 20.12 -2.63
N ILE A 230 -18.44 20.42 -2.15
CA ILE A 230 -19.19 21.64 -2.46
C ILE A 230 -19.23 21.84 -3.98
N LYS A 231 -19.45 20.74 -4.72
CA LYS A 231 -19.30 20.70 -6.18
C LYS A 231 -20.12 19.61 -6.81
N TYR A 232 -20.79 19.95 -7.91
CA TYR A 232 -21.57 18.99 -8.69
C TYR A 232 -20.71 17.86 -9.27
N VAL A 233 -21.13 16.62 -9.04
CA VAL A 233 -20.47 15.41 -9.54
C VAL A 233 -21.03 15.07 -10.91
N LYS A 234 -20.23 15.33 -11.95
CA LYS A 234 -20.62 15.11 -13.34
C LYS A 234 -20.55 13.64 -13.71
N ILE A 235 -21.51 13.14 -14.48
CA ILE A 235 -21.44 11.81 -15.09
C ILE A 235 -20.97 11.99 -16.53
N LEU A 236 -19.88 11.31 -16.90
CA LEU A 236 -19.37 11.29 -18.27
C LEU A 236 -19.77 9.97 -18.92
N VAL A 237 -20.43 10.08 -20.08
CA VAL A 237 -20.69 8.94 -20.97
C VAL A 237 -19.72 9.08 -22.14
N LEU A 238 -18.79 8.12 -22.25
CA LEU A 238 -17.77 8.08 -23.30
C LEU A 238 -17.85 6.71 -23.98
N ASP A 239 -18.10 6.69 -25.29
CA ASP A 239 -18.11 5.52 -26.19
C ASP A 239 -18.12 4.14 -25.49
N LYS A 240 -19.33 3.65 -25.20
CA LYS A 240 -19.63 2.34 -24.58
C LYS A 240 -19.18 2.16 -23.13
N THR A 241 -18.69 3.20 -22.45
CA THR A 241 -18.32 3.19 -21.04
C THR A 241 -18.91 4.38 -20.26
N SER A 242 -19.29 4.15 -18.99
CA SER A 242 -19.83 5.19 -18.10
C SER A 242 -19.08 5.18 -16.76
N ASN A 243 -18.74 6.35 -16.24
CA ASN A 243 -18.27 6.47 -14.85
C ASN A 243 -19.46 6.61 -13.87
N ASN A 244 -19.21 6.44 -12.56
CA ASN A 244 -20.22 6.74 -11.54
C ASN A 244 -20.18 8.21 -11.08
N GLY A 245 -19.19 8.98 -11.54
CA GLY A 245 -19.08 10.40 -11.30
C GLY A 245 -17.67 10.90 -11.61
N CYS A 246 -17.52 12.21 -11.71
CA CYS A 246 -16.23 12.87 -11.80
C CYS A 246 -16.34 14.33 -11.38
N LEU A 247 -15.22 14.90 -10.91
CA LEU A 247 -15.09 16.32 -10.67
C LEU A 247 -14.08 16.91 -11.64
N ASP A 248 -14.48 17.99 -12.29
CA ASP A 248 -13.61 18.82 -13.08
C ASP A 248 -13.30 20.15 -12.36
N LEU A 249 -12.20 20.80 -12.72
CA LEU A 249 -11.82 22.11 -12.21
C LEU A 249 -11.56 23.03 -13.40
N ASN A 250 -12.28 24.15 -13.44
CA ASN A 250 -12.17 25.14 -14.49
C ASN A 250 -11.10 26.15 -14.09
N LEU A 251 -9.92 26.05 -14.70
CA LEU A 251 -8.81 26.98 -14.53
C LEU A 251 -8.77 27.88 -15.74
N HIS A 252 -9.38 29.07 -15.66
CA HIS A 252 -9.45 30.19 -16.63
C HIS A 252 -9.53 29.87 -18.14
N SER A 253 -8.70 28.99 -18.67
CA SER A 253 -8.66 28.53 -20.06
C SER A 253 -8.74 27.00 -20.26
N PHE A 254 -8.82 26.18 -19.20
CA PHE A 254 -8.89 24.72 -19.31
C PHE A 254 -9.74 24.04 -18.23
N ASN A 255 -10.28 22.86 -18.55
CA ASN A 255 -10.99 21.99 -17.62
C ASN A 255 -10.12 20.76 -17.28
N VAL A 256 -9.77 20.64 -16.00
CA VAL A 256 -9.00 19.53 -15.42
C VAL A 256 -9.96 18.52 -14.86
N LEU A 257 -10.00 17.27 -15.33
CA LEU A 257 -10.61 16.20 -14.54
C LEU A 257 -9.61 15.78 -13.46
N TYR A 258 -9.89 16.09 -12.20
CA TYR A 258 -9.00 15.73 -11.09
C TYR A 258 -9.53 14.57 -10.25
N LEU A 259 -10.80 14.21 -10.45
CA LEU A 259 -11.45 13.14 -9.71
C LEU A 259 -12.29 12.26 -10.62
N LEU A 260 -12.00 10.96 -10.63
CA LEU A 260 -12.85 9.94 -11.24
C LEU A 260 -13.45 9.09 -10.13
N ILE A 261 -14.77 8.95 -10.11
CA ILE A 261 -15.53 8.24 -9.07
C ILE A 261 -16.08 6.95 -9.66
N GLU A 262 -15.80 5.84 -8.98
CA GLU A 262 -16.39 4.53 -9.22
C GLU A 262 -17.03 4.04 -7.91
N ILE A 263 -18.33 3.72 -7.95
CA ILE A 263 -19.13 3.33 -6.77
C ILE A 263 -19.59 1.88 -6.98
N LYS A 264 -19.11 0.97 -6.13
CA LYS A 264 -19.42 -0.47 -6.22
C LYS A 264 -20.27 -0.94 -5.04
N ASN A 265 -21.04 -2.02 -5.26
CA ASN A 265 -21.74 -2.70 -4.17
C ASN A 265 -20.78 -3.36 -3.18
N GLU A 266 -21.16 -3.30 -1.90
CA GLU A 266 -20.49 -4.04 -0.82
C GLU A 266 -20.66 -5.55 -1.01
N ILE A 267 -21.79 -5.99 -1.56
CA ILE A 267 -22.04 -7.38 -1.92
C ILE A 267 -21.73 -7.54 -3.40
N GLY A 268 -20.52 -8.02 -3.69
CA GLY A 268 -20.11 -8.34 -5.05
C GLY A 268 -20.97 -9.48 -5.60
N THR A 269 -21.89 -9.18 -6.52
CA THR A 269 -22.62 -10.20 -7.31
C THR A 269 -21.75 -10.88 -8.36
N VAL A 270 -20.42 -10.63 -8.35
CA VAL A 270 -19.45 -11.34 -9.18
C VAL A 270 -18.20 -11.62 -8.35
N ASN A 271 -18.01 -12.89 -7.96
CA ASN A 271 -16.76 -13.56 -7.54
C ASN A 271 -15.61 -12.67 -7.01
N VAL A 272 -15.79 -11.96 -5.90
CA VAL A 272 -14.67 -11.44 -5.10
C VAL A 272 -15.04 -11.45 -3.61
N ILE A 273 -14.17 -12.05 -2.80
CA ILE A 273 -14.25 -12.10 -1.33
C ILE A 273 -14.30 -10.67 -0.76
N GLN A 274 -15.32 -10.41 0.07
CA GLN A 274 -15.55 -9.17 0.81
C GLN A 274 -14.51 -8.97 1.90
N LEU A 275 -13.59 -8.02 1.70
CA LEU A 275 -12.94 -7.30 2.79
C LEU A 275 -12.85 -5.81 2.41
N LEU A 276 -13.68 -5.00 3.06
CA LEU A 276 -13.58 -3.55 3.29
C LEU A 276 -12.87 -2.75 2.18
N LYS A 277 -13.63 -2.36 1.16
CA LYS A 277 -13.20 -1.37 0.15
C LYS A 277 -13.79 0.00 0.49
N GLN A 278 -13.07 0.79 1.27
CA GLN A 278 -12.92 2.26 1.16
C GLN A 278 -11.63 2.60 1.95
N PRO A 279 -10.76 3.51 1.46
CA PRO A 279 -11.09 4.72 0.72
C PRO A 279 -10.54 4.75 -0.71
N LEU A 280 -11.36 5.35 -1.59
CA LEU A 280 -10.96 6.23 -2.70
C LEU A 280 -9.58 5.95 -3.31
N SER A 281 -9.50 4.99 -4.24
CA SER A 281 -8.41 4.96 -5.23
C SER A 281 -8.61 6.12 -6.20
N MET A 282 -8.27 7.32 -5.77
CA MET A 282 -8.40 8.55 -6.55
C MET A 282 -7.02 9.10 -6.86
N GLN A 283 -6.48 8.68 -8.00
CA GLN A 283 -5.36 9.34 -8.67
C GLN A 283 -5.44 9.00 -10.16
N ASN A 284 -6.38 9.63 -10.87
CA ASN A 284 -6.33 9.72 -12.32
C ASN A 284 -6.71 11.17 -12.68
N PHE A 285 -5.69 12.03 -12.73
CA PHE A 285 -5.83 13.36 -13.31
C PHE A 285 -5.89 13.19 -14.83
N MET A 286 -7.07 13.43 -15.43
CA MET A 286 -7.27 13.35 -16.87
C MET A 286 -7.50 14.76 -17.42
N LEU A 287 -6.41 15.45 -17.72
CA LEU A 287 -6.43 16.71 -18.46
C LEU A 287 -6.45 16.45 -19.96
N LYS A 288 -7.43 17.00 -20.69
CA LYS A 288 -7.62 16.78 -22.14
C LYS A 288 -7.29 17.99 -23.01
N LYS A 289 -7.04 19.17 -22.43
CA LYS A 289 -6.81 20.42 -23.16
C LYS A 289 -5.93 21.39 -22.38
N THR A 290 -4.92 21.96 -23.03
CA THR A 290 -4.16 23.13 -22.54
C THR A 290 -4.05 24.17 -23.66
N ASN A 291 -3.97 25.47 -23.33
CA ASN A 291 -3.94 26.52 -24.36
C ASN A 291 -2.78 26.39 -25.35
N ASN A 292 -1.62 25.94 -24.87
CA ASN A 292 -0.40 25.86 -25.68
C ASN A 292 -0.32 24.57 -26.52
N VAL A 293 -0.97 23.48 -26.07
CA VAL A 293 -0.89 22.15 -26.73
C VAL A 293 -2.17 21.79 -27.48
N GLY A 294 -3.29 22.44 -27.15
CA GLY A 294 -4.61 22.10 -27.67
C GLY A 294 -5.17 20.82 -27.04
N ASP A 295 -6.13 20.19 -27.73
CA ASP A 295 -6.72 18.93 -27.29
C ASP A 295 -5.78 17.75 -27.61
N PHE A 296 -5.66 16.81 -26.67
CA PHE A 296 -4.87 15.59 -26.85
C PHE A 296 -5.51 14.37 -26.17
N ILE A 297 -5.04 13.18 -26.56
CA ILE A 297 -5.55 11.89 -26.10
C ILE A 297 -4.40 11.06 -25.52
N TYR A 298 -4.55 10.57 -24.29
CA TYR A 298 -3.63 9.63 -23.68
C TYR A 298 -3.64 8.30 -24.43
N LYS A 299 -2.45 7.76 -24.73
CA LYS A 299 -2.28 6.51 -25.48
C LYS A 299 -1.83 5.38 -24.58
N GLU A 300 -0.78 5.63 -23.80
CA GLU A 300 -0.20 4.61 -22.93
C GLU A 300 0.46 5.24 -21.70
N LYS A 301 0.41 4.52 -20.58
CA LYS A 301 1.23 4.85 -19.40
C LYS A 301 2.62 4.24 -19.59
N LEU A 302 3.66 5.03 -19.37
CA LEU A 302 5.04 4.59 -19.63
C LEU A 302 5.57 3.59 -18.59
N PHE A 303 4.95 3.55 -17.41
CA PHE A 303 5.36 2.67 -16.32
C PHE A 303 4.14 2.00 -15.70
N ASN A 304 4.28 0.70 -15.40
CA ASN A 304 3.29 -0.05 -14.62
C ASN A 304 3.28 0.36 -13.14
N ASP A 305 4.33 1.03 -12.67
CA ASP A 305 4.41 1.56 -11.30
C ASP A 305 3.30 2.61 -11.08
N PRO A 306 2.41 2.45 -10.09
CA PRO A 306 1.35 3.40 -9.81
C PRO A 306 1.88 4.79 -9.42
N GLN A 307 3.07 4.88 -8.81
CA GLN A 307 3.66 6.15 -8.36
C GLN A 307 4.31 6.95 -9.49
N LYS A 308 4.65 6.31 -10.61
CA LYS A 308 5.21 6.98 -11.79
C LYS A 308 4.08 7.50 -12.68
N LEU A 309 3.74 8.77 -12.50
CA LEU A 309 2.65 9.44 -13.22
C LEU A 309 3.16 10.03 -14.54
N LEU A 310 3.48 9.17 -15.51
CA LEU A 310 3.99 9.55 -16.83
C LEU A 310 3.28 8.78 -17.97
N TRP A 311 2.79 9.50 -18.97
CA TRP A 311 2.05 8.94 -20.10
C TRP A 311 2.54 9.47 -21.44
N LYS A 312 2.48 8.63 -22.48
CA LYS A 312 2.47 9.10 -23.86
C LYS A 312 1.07 9.53 -24.24
N ALA A 313 0.97 10.67 -24.91
CA ALA A 313 -0.26 11.17 -25.48
C ALA A 313 -0.01 11.69 -26.89
N GLU A 314 -1.09 11.97 -27.60
CA GLU A 314 -1.04 12.48 -28.97
C GLU A 314 -2.05 13.63 -29.12
N THR A 315 -1.60 14.76 -29.66
CA THR A 315 -2.48 15.90 -29.94
C THR A 315 -3.41 15.56 -31.11
N LYS A 316 -4.52 16.30 -31.27
CA LYS A 316 -5.39 16.16 -32.46
C LYS A 316 -4.68 16.36 -33.80
N LYS A 317 -3.52 17.03 -33.80
CA LYS A 317 -2.69 17.25 -34.99
C LYS A 317 -1.68 16.11 -35.25
N GLY A 318 -1.70 15.05 -34.44
CA GLY A 318 -0.79 13.91 -34.57
C GLY A 318 0.57 14.08 -33.88
N GLN A 319 0.76 15.17 -33.12
CA GLN A 319 2.04 15.40 -32.41
C GLN A 319 2.09 14.51 -31.17
N LYS A 320 3.14 13.68 -31.06
CA LYS A 320 3.40 12.84 -29.88
C LYS A 320 3.98 13.70 -28.76
N ILE A 321 3.43 13.53 -27.56
CA ILE A 321 3.82 14.27 -26.36
C ILE A 321 3.93 13.33 -25.17
N ILE A 322 4.64 13.79 -24.14
CA ILE A 322 4.68 13.18 -22.82
C ILE A 322 3.91 14.07 -21.85
N VAL A 323 3.05 13.46 -21.03
CA VAL A 323 2.35 14.12 -19.93
C VAL A 323 2.84 13.53 -18.61
N LYS A 324 3.45 14.35 -17.77
CA LYS A 324 3.94 14.01 -16.43
C LYS A 324 3.13 14.74 -15.36
N PHE A 325 2.90 14.08 -14.24
CA PHE A 325 2.46 14.73 -13.01
C PHE A 325 3.53 14.53 -11.94
N SER A 326 4.02 15.62 -11.33
CA SER A 326 5.04 15.55 -10.27
C SER A 326 4.77 16.56 -9.16
N GLN A 327 5.21 16.27 -7.94
CA GLN A 327 5.05 17.16 -6.80
C GLN A 327 6.03 18.34 -6.80
N LYS A 328 7.16 18.19 -7.51
CA LYS A 328 8.15 19.23 -7.75
C LYS A 328 8.57 19.19 -9.21
N TYR A 329 8.85 20.35 -9.78
CA TYR A 329 9.35 20.44 -11.14
C TYR A 329 10.08 21.76 -11.36
N ASN A 330 11.29 21.72 -11.91
CA ASN A 330 12.03 22.92 -12.29
C ASN A 330 11.89 23.17 -13.79
N ASP A 331 10.87 23.94 -14.17
CA ASP A 331 10.59 24.25 -15.58
C ASP A 331 11.65 25.18 -16.18
N TYR A 332 12.30 26.03 -15.37
CA TYR A 332 13.40 26.88 -15.80
C TYR A 332 14.64 26.05 -16.19
N ALA A 333 15.07 25.12 -15.35
CA ALA A 333 16.19 24.20 -15.64
C ALA A 333 15.95 23.41 -16.94
N HIS A 334 14.73 22.90 -17.11
CA HIS A 334 14.34 22.19 -18.34
C HIS A 334 14.46 23.11 -19.57
N LYS A 335 13.90 24.32 -19.52
CA LYS A 335 14.00 25.29 -20.63
C LYS A 335 15.46 25.64 -20.97
N VAL A 336 16.29 25.86 -19.96
CA VAL A 336 17.72 26.15 -20.12
C VAL A 336 18.44 25.00 -20.85
N CYS A 337 18.16 23.74 -20.52
CA CYS A 337 18.73 22.60 -21.24
C CYS A 337 18.14 22.45 -22.66
N TYR A 338 16.86 22.75 -22.86
CA TYR A 338 16.22 22.71 -24.17
C TYR A 338 16.82 23.73 -25.13
N GLU A 339 17.15 24.95 -24.67
CA GLU A 339 17.76 26.01 -25.49
C GLU A 339 19.08 25.60 -26.16
N ILE A 340 19.81 24.65 -25.57
CA ILE A 340 21.06 24.08 -26.11
C ILE A 340 20.86 22.69 -26.74
N GLY A 341 19.61 22.25 -26.92
CA GLY A 341 19.27 20.96 -27.52
C GLY A 341 19.57 19.74 -26.64
N LYS A 342 19.69 19.92 -25.32
CA LYS A 342 20.04 18.87 -24.34
C LYS A 342 18.88 18.45 -23.44
N ALA A 343 17.65 18.82 -23.80
CA ALA A 343 16.43 18.30 -23.21
C ALA A 343 15.31 18.30 -24.25
N PRO A 344 14.22 17.53 -24.04
CA PRO A 344 13.01 17.63 -24.86
C PRO A 344 12.41 19.04 -24.82
N GLU A 345 11.58 19.38 -25.82
CA GLU A 345 10.84 20.64 -25.79
C GLU A 345 9.80 20.64 -24.66
N LEU A 346 9.82 21.66 -23.82
CA LEU A 346 8.80 21.84 -22.79
C LEU A 346 7.65 22.69 -23.32
N PHE A 347 6.51 22.06 -23.62
CA PHE A 347 5.32 22.77 -24.12
C PHE A 347 4.53 23.48 -23.02
N PHE A 348 4.47 22.87 -21.83
CA PHE A 348 3.66 23.37 -20.74
C PHE A 348 4.13 22.85 -19.38
N ALA A 349 4.19 23.74 -18.39
CA ALA A 349 4.24 23.40 -16.98
C ALA A 349 3.14 24.20 -16.28
N SER A 350 2.25 23.53 -15.57
CA SER A 350 1.16 24.20 -14.84
C SER A 350 1.66 24.85 -13.56
N ASN A 351 0.85 25.72 -12.95
CA ASN A 351 0.96 25.93 -11.51
C ASN A 351 0.62 24.64 -10.75
N MET A 352 1.00 24.55 -9.48
CA MET A 352 0.66 23.40 -8.64
C MET A 352 -0.87 23.27 -8.49
N ILE A 353 -1.42 22.11 -8.81
CA ILE A 353 -2.83 21.74 -8.71
C ILE A 353 -2.93 20.53 -7.79
N ASN A 354 -3.58 20.67 -6.63
CA ASN A 354 -3.73 19.61 -5.63
C ASN A 354 -2.41 18.89 -5.28
N GLY A 355 -1.32 19.66 -5.13
CA GLY A 355 0.00 19.12 -4.80
C GLY A 355 0.80 18.57 -5.98
N PHE A 356 0.31 18.70 -7.23
CA PHE A 356 1.02 18.25 -8.42
C PHE A 356 1.13 19.34 -9.49
N TYR A 357 2.29 19.44 -10.10
CA TYR A 357 2.52 20.07 -11.39
C TYR A 357 2.08 19.11 -12.49
N MET A 358 1.43 19.63 -13.53
CA MET A 358 1.26 18.95 -14.80
C MET A 358 2.30 19.49 -15.77
N ILE A 359 3.06 18.59 -16.38
CA ILE A 359 4.12 18.91 -17.32
C ILE A 359 3.79 18.23 -18.64
N ILE A 360 3.80 18.99 -19.73
CA ILE A 360 3.68 18.48 -21.09
C ILE A 360 4.95 18.82 -21.84
N MET A 361 5.63 17.80 -22.35
CA MET A 361 6.86 17.93 -23.12
C MET A 361 6.81 17.10 -24.40
N GLY A 362 7.73 17.37 -25.33
CA GLY A 362 7.89 16.59 -26.55
C GLY A 362 8.18 15.13 -26.26
N TYR A 363 7.54 14.23 -27.02
CA TYR A 363 8.01 12.85 -27.08
C TYR A 363 9.24 12.80 -27.99
N VAL A 364 10.35 12.34 -27.43
CA VAL A 364 11.58 12.08 -28.17
C VAL A 364 11.77 10.57 -28.25
N GLU A 365 12.01 10.07 -29.46
CA GLU A 365 12.32 8.66 -29.68
C GLU A 365 13.79 8.40 -29.30
N GLY A 366 13.97 7.63 -28.23
CA GLY A 366 15.28 7.33 -27.65
C GLY A 366 15.17 6.23 -26.60
N GLN A 367 16.32 5.81 -26.09
CA GLN A 367 16.44 4.80 -25.03
C GLN A 367 17.16 5.42 -23.82
N LYS A 368 16.90 4.92 -22.61
CA LYS A 368 17.65 5.39 -21.44
C LYS A 368 19.08 4.88 -21.54
N LEU A 369 20.06 5.64 -21.05
CA LEU A 369 21.46 5.22 -21.08
C LEU A 369 21.67 3.89 -20.35
N TYR A 370 20.96 3.67 -19.24
CA TYR A 370 20.98 2.40 -18.49
C TYR A 370 20.54 1.19 -19.32
N ASP A 371 19.67 1.38 -20.32
CA ASP A 371 19.13 0.31 -21.16
C ASP A 371 19.96 0.12 -22.46
N CYS A 372 21.09 0.81 -22.61
CA CYS A 372 21.94 0.74 -23.80
C CYS A 372 23.11 -0.23 -23.60
N ASP A 373 22.97 -1.46 -24.09
CA ASP A 373 23.99 -2.51 -23.93
C ASP A 373 25.11 -2.49 -25.02
N ASP A 374 24.87 -1.84 -26.16
CA ASP A 374 25.68 -1.98 -27.39
C ASP A 374 26.42 -0.69 -27.82
N LEU A 375 26.68 0.26 -26.91
CA LEU A 375 27.40 1.50 -27.25
C LEU A 375 28.90 1.25 -27.31
N ASP A 376 29.56 1.69 -28.40
CA ASP A 376 31.02 1.72 -28.41
C ASP A 376 31.58 2.85 -27.54
N ILE A 377 32.87 2.77 -27.19
CA ILE A 377 33.54 3.75 -26.31
C ILE A 377 33.41 5.17 -26.84
N SER A 378 33.50 5.36 -28.16
CA SER A 378 33.42 6.68 -28.79
C SER A 378 32.00 7.24 -28.81
N GLU A 379 30.99 6.38 -28.95
CA GLU A 379 29.58 6.73 -28.89
C GLU A 379 29.18 7.10 -27.47
N TYR A 380 29.60 6.31 -26.48
CA TYR A 380 29.38 6.62 -25.06
C TYR A 380 30.05 7.94 -24.69
N GLN A 381 31.30 8.16 -25.11
CA GLN A 381 32.01 9.41 -24.83
C GLN A 381 31.26 10.63 -25.38
N LYS A 382 30.72 10.56 -26.59
CA LYS A 382 29.91 11.65 -27.16
C LYS A 382 28.65 11.95 -26.34
N ILE A 383 27.99 10.90 -25.84
CA ILE A 383 26.83 11.05 -24.96
C ILE A 383 27.24 11.77 -23.67
N ILE A 384 28.36 11.37 -23.05
CA ILE A 384 28.85 12.01 -21.83
C ILE A 384 29.30 13.45 -22.07
N ASP A 385 29.96 13.75 -23.18
CA ASP A 385 30.34 15.11 -23.57
C ASP A 385 29.10 16.01 -23.69
N ASP A 386 28.01 15.50 -24.27
CA ASP A 386 26.74 16.20 -24.36
C ASP A 386 26.11 16.49 -22.99
N ILE A 387 26.20 15.54 -22.06
CA ILE A 387 25.71 15.72 -20.68
C ILE A 387 26.60 16.69 -19.90
N GLU A 388 27.91 16.67 -20.09
CA GLU A 388 28.83 17.64 -19.49
C GLU A 388 28.54 19.07 -19.96
N VAL A 389 28.21 19.25 -21.24
CA VAL A 389 27.74 20.54 -21.77
C VAL A 389 26.44 20.98 -21.09
N ALA A 390 25.48 20.07 -20.90
CA ALA A 390 24.20 20.37 -20.25
C ALA A 390 24.39 20.79 -18.78
N ILE A 391 25.18 20.03 -18.01
CA ILE A 391 25.47 20.33 -16.60
C ILE A 391 26.24 21.64 -16.46
N SER A 392 27.26 21.87 -17.29
CA SER A 392 28.01 23.13 -17.29
C SER A 392 27.11 24.33 -17.56
N HIS A 393 26.13 24.18 -18.46
CA HIS A 393 25.18 25.23 -18.77
C HIS A 393 24.23 25.52 -17.60
N LEU A 394 23.69 24.49 -16.94
CA LEU A 394 22.90 24.64 -15.71
C LEU A 394 23.71 25.34 -14.59
N HIS A 395 24.95 24.91 -14.36
CA HIS A 395 25.82 25.47 -13.33
C HIS A 395 26.14 26.95 -13.57
N SER A 396 26.24 27.37 -14.83
CA SER A 396 26.41 28.77 -15.23
C SER A 396 25.20 29.66 -14.86
N LYS A 397 24.02 29.05 -14.70
CA LYS A 397 22.78 29.69 -14.23
C LYS A 397 22.54 29.49 -12.73
N ASN A 398 23.54 28.99 -12.01
CA ASN A 398 23.46 28.61 -10.60
C ASN A 398 22.49 27.47 -10.28
N ILE A 399 22.18 26.61 -11.26
CA ILE A 399 21.27 25.47 -11.09
C ILE A 399 22.09 24.18 -10.92
N VAL A 400 21.67 23.31 -10.01
CA VAL A 400 22.14 21.95 -9.79
C VAL A 400 21.07 21.00 -10.31
N PHE A 401 21.43 19.97 -11.08
CA PHE A 401 20.49 18.97 -11.60
C PHE A 401 20.07 17.95 -10.52
N ALA A 402 21.01 17.59 -9.65
CA ALA A 402 20.86 16.82 -8.41
C ALA A 402 20.53 15.33 -8.55
N ASP A 403 19.80 14.93 -9.59
CA ASP A 403 19.40 13.54 -9.86
C ASP A 403 20.09 12.98 -11.11
N LEU A 404 21.40 13.24 -11.25
CA LEU A 404 22.17 12.85 -12.44
C LEU A 404 22.52 11.35 -12.39
N HIS A 405 21.74 10.55 -13.13
CA HIS A 405 21.96 9.12 -13.30
C HIS A 405 21.70 8.69 -14.75
N ASP A 406 22.25 7.55 -15.15
CA ASP A 406 22.01 6.93 -16.46
C ASP A 406 20.52 6.72 -16.77
N SER A 407 19.68 6.49 -15.76
CA SER A 407 18.22 6.39 -15.91
C SER A 407 17.52 7.70 -16.27
N ASN A 408 18.19 8.83 -16.07
CA ASN A 408 17.72 10.19 -16.35
C ASN A 408 18.44 10.81 -17.55
N ILE A 409 19.20 10.00 -18.30
CA ILE A 409 19.80 10.36 -19.58
C ILE A 409 19.06 9.60 -20.69
N LEU A 410 18.51 10.34 -21.65
CA LEU A 410 17.92 9.79 -22.87
C LEU A 410 18.95 9.83 -24.00
N VAL A 411 19.25 8.67 -24.55
CA VAL A 411 20.13 8.47 -25.70
C VAL A 411 19.29 8.52 -26.97
N ILE A 412 19.65 9.42 -27.88
CA ILE A 412 18.96 9.65 -29.15
C ILE A 412 19.94 9.54 -30.32
N LYS A 413 19.42 9.37 -31.53
CA LYS A 413 20.20 9.37 -32.78
C LYS A 413 19.81 10.56 -33.65
N ASP A 414 20.81 11.27 -34.18
CA ASP A 414 20.59 12.26 -35.23
C ASP A 414 20.38 11.59 -36.60
N GLU A 415 20.13 12.41 -37.62
CA GLU A 415 19.95 11.94 -39.01
C GLU A 415 21.20 11.22 -39.56
N ASN A 416 22.38 11.55 -39.04
CA ASN A 416 23.65 10.91 -39.40
C ASN A 416 23.92 9.63 -38.59
N LYS A 417 22.97 9.18 -37.78
CA LYS A 417 23.07 8.02 -36.86
C LYS A 417 24.12 8.20 -35.77
N THR A 418 24.47 9.45 -35.44
CA THR A 418 25.33 9.78 -34.30
C THR A 418 24.50 9.81 -33.03
N TYR A 419 25.02 9.17 -31.98
CA TYR A 419 24.41 9.16 -30.67
C TYR A 419 24.63 10.48 -29.92
N HIS A 420 23.57 10.93 -29.25
CA HIS A 420 23.56 12.14 -28.42
C HIS A 420 22.83 11.90 -27.10
N GLY A 421 23.24 12.62 -26.07
CA GLY A 421 22.60 12.60 -24.74
C GLY A 421 21.66 13.78 -24.52
N MET A 422 20.50 13.52 -23.90
CA MET A 422 19.59 14.52 -23.37
C MET A 422 19.28 14.24 -21.90
N LEU A 423 19.20 15.29 -21.08
CA LEU A 423 18.70 15.21 -19.71
C LEU A 423 17.16 15.15 -19.71
N ILE A 424 16.62 14.28 -18.86
CA ILE A 424 15.19 14.17 -18.56
C ILE A 424 14.99 14.12 -17.04
N ASP A 425 13.77 14.38 -16.58
CA ASP A 425 13.41 14.36 -15.15
C ASP A 425 14.04 15.49 -14.30
N PHE A 426 13.52 16.71 -14.47
CA PHE A 426 13.98 17.93 -13.78
C PHE A 426 13.27 18.15 -12.43
N ASP A 427 12.79 17.08 -11.77
CA ASP A 427 11.98 17.21 -10.54
C ASP A 427 12.80 17.69 -9.35
N TRP A 428 14.10 17.36 -9.33
CA TRP A 428 15.01 17.63 -8.21
C TRP A 428 15.95 18.81 -8.46
N ALA A 429 15.96 19.33 -9.69
CA ALA A 429 16.82 20.44 -10.05
C ALA A 429 16.45 21.71 -9.26
N GLY A 430 17.46 22.46 -8.82
CA GLY A 430 17.26 23.64 -7.96
C GLY A 430 18.49 24.54 -7.94
N GLU A 431 18.38 25.69 -7.30
CA GLU A 431 19.48 26.64 -7.14
C GLU A 431 20.51 26.11 -6.13
N ASN A 432 21.79 26.29 -6.48
CA ASN A 432 22.92 25.86 -5.67
C ASN A 432 22.92 26.55 -4.29
N ASP A 433 23.10 25.75 -3.23
CA ASP A 433 23.09 26.17 -1.82
C ASP A 433 21.77 26.80 -1.33
N VAL A 434 20.68 26.66 -2.09
CA VAL A 434 19.35 27.20 -1.75
C VAL A 434 18.33 26.07 -1.58
N GLU A 435 18.04 25.33 -2.65
CA GLU A 435 17.13 24.19 -2.59
C GLU A 435 17.78 22.98 -1.90
N CYS A 436 16.92 22.08 -1.42
CA CYS A 436 17.32 20.85 -0.76
C CYS A 436 16.84 19.61 -1.50
N TYR A 437 17.58 18.52 -1.33
CA TYR A 437 17.13 17.19 -1.68
C TYR A 437 15.79 16.83 -0.98
N PRO A 438 14.98 15.96 -1.58
CA PRO A 438 13.77 15.45 -0.93
C PRO A 438 14.10 14.69 0.36
N SER A 439 13.12 14.53 1.24
CA SER A 439 13.24 13.82 2.52
C SER A 439 13.07 12.30 2.39
N PHE A 440 13.33 11.75 1.21
CA PHE A 440 13.02 10.37 0.84
C PHE A 440 14.02 9.83 -0.20
N MET A 441 15.28 10.27 -0.11
CA MET A 441 16.34 9.77 -0.98
C MET A 441 16.53 8.26 -0.79
N ASN A 442 16.92 7.57 -1.86
CA ASN A 442 17.14 6.12 -1.79
C ASN A 442 18.44 5.81 -1.02
N PRO A 443 18.39 5.11 0.13
CA PRO A 443 19.58 4.80 0.92
C PRO A 443 20.50 3.76 0.24
N ASP A 444 20.02 3.04 -0.77
CA ASP A 444 20.81 2.05 -1.51
C ASP A 444 21.77 2.69 -2.54
N ILE A 445 21.67 4.00 -2.79
CA ILE A 445 22.53 4.73 -3.72
C ILE A 445 23.69 5.35 -2.96
N ASN A 446 24.91 5.20 -3.49
CA ASN A 446 26.11 5.86 -2.97
C ASN A 446 26.13 7.34 -3.38
N TRP A 447 25.31 8.15 -2.72
CA TRP A 447 25.23 9.60 -2.93
C TRP A 447 26.56 10.31 -2.65
N PRO A 448 26.83 11.44 -3.34
CA PRO A 448 28.01 12.27 -3.06
C PRO A 448 28.01 12.77 -1.62
N MET A 449 29.20 13.01 -1.06
CA MET A 449 29.35 13.53 0.29
C MET A 449 28.59 14.85 0.46
N GLY A 450 27.67 14.90 1.44
CA GLY A 450 26.83 16.07 1.71
C GLY A 450 25.49 16.09 0.96
N ALA A 451 25.21 15.10 0.10
CA ALA A 451 23.91 14.85 -0.49
C ALA A 451 23.13 13.83 0.37
N GLU A 452 22.33 14.36 1.31
CA GLU A 452 21.47 13.59 2.21
C GLU A 452 20.07 14.21 2.24
N ASP A 453 19.11 13.51 2.85
CA ASP A 453 17.74 13.98 3.00
C ASP A 453 17.68 15.41 3.56
N ASN A 454 16.97 16.29 2.85
CA ASN A 454 16.80 17.71 3.19
C ASN A 454 18.09 18.54 3.22
N MET A 455 19.24 18.00 2.78
CA MET A 455 20.47 18.77 2.64
C MET A 455 20.47 19.57 1.33
N LYS A 456 21.24 20.66 1.34
CA LYS A 456 21.32 21.60 0.23
C LYS A 456 21.90 20.95 -1.02
N LEU A 457 21.34 21.30 -2.17
CA LEU A 457 21.90 20.97 -3.47
C LEU A 457 23.21 21.72 -3.69
N LYS A 458 24.21 21.03 -4.20
CA LYS A 458 25.51 21.62 -4.51
C LYS A 458 26.00 21.17 -5.88
N LYS A 459 26.66 22.07 -6.61
CA LYS A 459 27.23 21.77 -7.94
C LYS A 459 28.21 20.61 -7.90
N GLU A 460 28.94 20.44 -6.79
CA GLU A 460 29.86 19.33 -6.57
C GLU A 460 29.15 17.97 -6.62
N HIS A 461 27.85 17.91 -6.32
CA HIS A 461 27.08 16.66 -6.41
C HIS A 461 26.88 16.23 -7.87
N ASP A 462 26.59 17.16 -8.79
CA ASP A 462 26.50 16.84 -10.22
C ASP A 462 27.88 16.45 -10.77
N MET A 463 28.96 17.11 -10.33
CA MET A 463 30.33 16.79 -10.75
C MET A 463 30.73 15.38 -10.32
N TYR A 464 30.37 14.96 -9.11
CA TYR A 464 30.57 13.59 -8.66
C TYR A 464 29.87 12.58 -9.58
N TRP A 465 28.62 12.82 -9.95
CA TRP A 465 27.88 11.94 -10.85
C TRP A 465 28.45 11.92 -12.27
N LEU A 466 28.91 13.06 -12.78
CA LEU A 466 29.66 13.12 -14.05
C LEU A 466 30.93 12.26 -13.99
N ASP A 467 31.69 12.32 -12.90
CA ASP A 467 32.88 11.50 -12.71
C ASP A 467 32.55 10.00 -12.63
N VAL A 468 31.41 9.64 -12.05
CA VAL A 468 30.92 8.25 -12.05
C VAL A 468 30.58 7.80 -13.47
N LEU A 469 29.86 8.61 -14.24
CA LEU A 469 29.53 8.31 -15.64
C LEU A 469 30.79 8.18 -16.52
N LYS A 470 31.78 9.06 -16.34
CA LYS A 470 33.06 9.02 -17.06
C LYS A 470 33.92 7.80 -16.72
N LYS A 471 33.71 7.13 -15.59
CA LYS A 471 34.45 5.92 -15.19
C LYS A 471 33.84 4.63 -15.74
N SER A 472 32.66 4.72 -16.35
CA SER A 472 31.94 3.58 -16.93
C SER A 472 32.36 3.26 -18.38
N THR A 473 33.22 4.09 -18.98
CA THR A 473 34.00 3.79 -20.20
C THR A 473 35.27 3.02 -19.88
#